data_AF-A0A7D5MWE3-F1
#
_entry.id   AF-A0A7D5MWE3-F1
#
_cell.length_a   1.000
_cell.length_b   1.000
_cell.length_c   1.000
_cell.angle_alpha   90.00
_cell.angle_beta   90.00
_cell.angle_gamma   90.00
#
_symmetry.space_group_name_H-M   'P 1'
#
loop_
_entity.id
_entity.type
_entity.pdbx_description
1 polymer ?
#
loop_
_entity_poly.entity_id
_entity_poly.type
_entity_poly.pdbx_seq_one_letter_code
_entity_poly.pdbx_strand_id
1 'polypeptide(L)' 'MAEEARGASVRTYLELIRFGNADPHAFETAVTVLRMRHPDVSRHDARHLVADWICEHLGH' A
#
# COMPACT_ATOMS: atom_id res chain seq x y z
N MET A 1 -14.76 6.37 0.73
CA MET A 1 -14.58 5.06 0.07
C MET A 1 -13.12 4.74 -0.24
N ALA A 2 -12.31 5.64 -0.83
CA ALA A 2 -10.87 5.38 -1.09
C ALA A 2 -9.95 5.58 0.13
N GLU A 3 -10.35 6.42 1.10
CA GLU A 3 -9.50 6.83 2.22
C GLU A 3 -9.19 5.68 3.20
N GLU A 4 -10.14 4.78 3.46
CA GLU A 4 -9.94 3.61 4.30
C GLU A 4 -8.97 2.59 3.67
N ALA A 5 -9.02 2.44 2.34
CA ALA A 5 -8.11 1.57 1.60
C ALA A 5 -6.69 2.15 1.54
N ARG A 6 -6.57 3.47 1.34
CA ARG A 6 -5.31 4.20 1.45
C ARG A 6 -4.69 4.03 2.82
N GLY A 7 -5.43 4.36 3.88
CA GLY A 7 -4.93 4.31 5.25
C GLY A 7 -4.44 2.92 5.66
N ALA A 8 -5.15 1.86 5.27
CA ALA A 8 -4.71 0.50 5.58
C ALA A 8 -3.48 0.08 4.76
N SER A 9 -3.41 0.40 3.48
CA SER A 9 -2.27 0.03 2.62
C SER A 9 -0.98 0.69 3.13
N VAL A 10 -1.05 2.00 3.42
CA VAL A 10 0.09 2.76 3.97
C VAL A 10 0.47 2.21 5.35
N ARG A 11 -0.49 1.95 6.23
CA ARG A 11 -0.22 1.39 7.56
C ARG A 11 0.45 0.02 7.47
N THR A 12 -0.06 -0.88 6.64
CA THR A 12 0.54 -2.20 6.42
C THR A 12 1.97 -2.11 5.91
N TYR A 13 2.23 -1.22 4.95
CA TYR A 13 3.59 -0.97 4.47
C TYR A 13 4.51 -0.53 5.63
N LEU A 14 4.12 0.52 6.36
CA LEU A 14 4.94 1.08 7.45
C LEU A 14 5.19 0.10 8.59
N GLU A 15 4.19 -0.71 8.96
CA GLU A 15 4.38 -1.74 9.98
C GLU A 15 5.39 -2.79 9.53
N LEU A 16 5.31 -3.25 8.28
CA LEU A 16 6.27 -4.23 7.76
C LEU A 16 7.69 -3.66 7.72
N ILE A 17 7.87 -2.42 7.28
CA ILE A 17 9.16 -1.72 7.35
C ILE A 17 9.65 -1.61 8.79
N ARG A 18 8.78 -1.22 9.73
CA ARG A 18 9.11 -1.10 11.16
C ARG A 18 9.56 -2.42 11.78
N PHE A 19 9.02 -3.54 11.32
CA PHE A 19 9.45 -4.89 11.75
C PHE A 19 10.66 -5.44 10.99
N GLY A 20 11.29 -4.65 10.10
CA GLY A 20 12.50 -5.03 9.39
C GLY A 20 12.27 -5.84 8.12
N ASN A 21 11.06 -5.86 7.57
CA ASN A 21 10.81 -6.48 6.26
C ASN A 21 11.44 -5.64 5.14
N ALA A 22 11.87 -6.31 4.08
CA ALA A 22 12.39 -5.65 2.91
C ALA A 22 11.31 -4.81 2.21
N ASP A 23 11.69 -3.63 1.70
CA ASP A 23 10.81 -2.69 1.00
C ASP A 23 9.96 -3.34 -0.11
N PRO A 24 10.52 -4.16 -1.04
CA PRO A 24 9.72 -4.80 -2.07
C PRO A 24 8.64 -5.74 -1.51
N HIS A 25 8.90 -6.39 -0.38
CA HIS A 25 7.94 -7.28 0.26
C HIS A 25 6.83 -6.51 0.97
N ALA A 26 7.20 -5.44 1.68
CA ALA A 26 6.24 -4.54 2.34
C ALA A 26 5.30 -3.89 1.30
N PHE A 27 5.85 -3.43 0.18
CA PHE A 27 5.11 -2.82 -0.91
C PHE A 27 4.11 -3.78 -1.55
N GLU A 28 4.54 -4.98 -1.92
CA GLU A 28 3.65 -5.98 -2.54
C GLU A 28 2.54 -6.45 -1.58
N THR A 29 2.82 -6.48 -0.27
CA THR A 29 1.80 -6.77 0.73
C THR A 29 0.75 -5.65 0.82
N ALA A 30 1.17 -4.39 0.80
CA ALA A 30 0.25 -3.25 0.76
C ALA A 30 -0.63 -3.24 -0.51
N VAL A 31 -0.05 -3.54 -1.67
CA VAL A 31 -0.80 -3.72 -2.94
C VAL A 31 -1.81 -4.87 -2.84
N THR A 32 -1.44 -5.95 -2.17
CA THR A 32 -2.33 -7.10 -1.94
C THR A 32 -3.52 -6.71 -1.05
N VAL A 33 -3.27 -5.96 0.03
CA VAL A 33 -4.33 -5.44 0.92
C VAL A 33 -5.30 -4.54 0.18
N LEU A 34 -4.82 -3.66 -0.70
CA LEU A 34 -5.68 -2.82 -1.54
C LEU A 34 -6.61 -3.67 -2.43
N ARG A 35 -6.05 -4.69 -3.09
CA ARG A 35 -6.81 -5.55 -4.01
C ARG A 35 -7.78 -6.51 -3.31
N MET A 36 -7.51 -6.93 -2.08
CA MET A 36 -8.47 -7.71 -1.29
C MET A 36 -9.74 -6.93 -1.00
N ARG A 37 -9.63 -5.59 -0.86
CA ARG A 37 -10.76 -4.70 -0.60
C ARG A 37 -11.43 -4.21 -1.87
N HIS A 38 -10.64 -4.00 -2.92
CA HIS A 38 -11.08 -3.52 -4.22
C HIS A 38 -10.59 -4.46 -5.32
N PRO A 39 -11.23 -5.65 -5.47
CA PRO A 39 -10.82 -6.64 -6.45
C PRO A 39 -10.94 -6.13 -7.90
N ASP A 40 -11.80 -5.15 -8.14
CA ASP A 40 -11.97 -4.47 -9.43
C ASP A 40 -10.75 -3.64 -9.85
N VAL A 41 -9.88 -3.26 -8.90
CA VAL A 41 -8.66 -2.52 -9.20
C VAL A 41 -7.62 -3.48 -9.77
N SER A 42 -7.15 -3.17 -10.98
CA SER A 42 -6.11 -3.95 -11.64
C SER A 42 -4.83 -3.95 -10.79
N ARG A 43 -4.02 -5.01 -10.90
CA ARG A 43 -2.75 -5.06 -10.16
C ARG A 43 -1.81 -3.92 -10.54
N HIS A 44 -1.89 -3.44 -11.79
CA HIS A 44 -1.08 -2.33 -12.25
C HIS A 44 -1.50 -1.02 -11.56
N ASP A 45 -2.80 -0.70 -11.57
CA ASP A 45 -3.34 0.50 -10.93
C ASP A 45 -3.13 0.47 -9.42
N ALA A 46 -3.31 -0.70 -8.80
CA ALA A 46 -3.06 -0.87 -7.37
C ALA A 46 -1.61 -0.54 -6.97
N ARG A 47 -0.63 -0.92 -7.81
CA ARG A 47 0.78 -0.58 -7.57
C ARG A 47 1.02 0.92 -7.67
N HIS A 48 0.47 1.58 -8.69
CA HIS A 48 0.61 3.02 -8.84
C HIS A 48 -0.02 3.80 -7.69
N LEU A 49 -1.23 3.42 -7.29
CA LEU A 49 -1.93 4.05 -6.16
C LEU A 49 -1.16 3.87 -4.84
N VAL A 50 -0.69 2.65 -4.55
CA VAL A 50 0.07 2.40 -3.31
C VAL A 50 1.41 3.13 -3.32
N ALA A 51 2.09 3.20 -4.46
CA ALA A 51 3.34 3.97 -4.59
C ALA A 51 3.10 5.46 -4.32
N ASP A 52 2.07 6.04 -4.95
CA ASP A 52 1.68 7.43 -4.75
C ASP A 52 1.39 7.72 -3.26
N TRP A 53 0.57 6.90 -2.62
CA TRP A 53 0.20 7.10 -1.22
C TRP A 53 1.39 6.97 -0.24
N ILE A 54 2.32 6.06 -0.51
CA ILE A 54 3.54 5.92 0.28
C ILE A 54 4.43 7.14 0.08
N CYS A 55 4.63 7.58 -1.17
CA CYS A 55 5.41 8.76 -1.49
C CYS A 55 4.84 10.02 -0.81
N GLU A 56 3.53 10.23 -0.89
CA GLU A 56 2.85 11.32 -0.20
C GLU A 56 3.06 11.27 1.33
N HIS A 57 3.07 10.07 1.91
CA HIS A 57 3.22 9.90 3.37
C HIS A 57 4.66 10.06 3.86
N LEU A 58 5.66 9.69 3.05
CA LEU A 58 7.08 9.82 3.38
C LEU A 58 7.66 11.19 3.01
N GLY A 59 7.03 11.90 2.06
CA GLY A 59 7.42 13.24 1.64
C GLY A 59 6.88 14.37 2.52
N HIS A 60 6.01 14.06 3.48
CA HIS A 60 5.46 14.97 4.49
C HIS A 60 6.10 14.70 5.87
#